data_AF-A0A2H5W9E5-F1
#
_entry.id   AF-A0A2H5W9E5-F1
#
_cell.length_a   1.000
_cell.length_b   1.000
_cell.length_c   1.000
_cell.angle_alpha   90.00
_cell.angle_beta   90.00
_cell.angle_gamma   90.00
#
_symmetry.space_group_name_H-M   'P 1'
#
loop_
_entity.id
_entity.type
_entity.pdbx_description
1 polymer ?
#
loop_
_entity_poly.entity_id
_entity_poly.type
_entity_poly.pdbx_seq_one_letter_code
_entity_poly.pdbx_strand_id
1 'polypeptide(L)'
;MKDWLERQDRSEPAEDLWVRYIHLTARLYQTTGQGRYWEVYQSFLRAPDRFVRYYAAFQLSYWPDPARRRFALPVLQEILTREADPNLLARAQLAWLRVAPRSVPEVRPEKFQNLQRYVLIQMRDVEDGAMVRLRLPLQWAVWWLQNDPSLPIDAETRNRLIQSLGGPASAPDSQVLLEVRDSKKWLSIEIVTPRP
;
A
#
# COMPACT_ATOMS: atom_id res chain seq x y z
N MET A 1 47.90 -1.34 14.35
CA MET A 1 46.95 -0.28 13.93
C MET A 1 46.89 -0.26 12.40
N LYS A 2 46.41 -1.35 11.78
CA LYS A 2 46.46 -1.55 10.33
C LYS A 2 45.38 -2.53 9.88
N ASP A 3 44.16 -2.35 10.40
CA ASP A 3 43.08 -3.34 10.29
C ASP A 3 41.73 -2.72 9.84
N TRP A 4 41.75 -1.47 9.39
CA TRP A 4 40.55 -0.75 8.93
C TRP A 4 40.41 -0.70 7.40
N LEU A 5 41.43 -1.17 6.66
CA LEU A 5 41.46 -1.16 5.20
C LEU A 5 40.96 -2.47 4.56
N GLU A 6 40.66 -3.51 5.34
CA GLU A 6 40.11 -4.78 4.84
C GLU A 6 38.57 -4.82 4.75
N ARG A 7 37.87 -3.69 4.85
CA ARG A 7 36.44 -3.61 4.50
C ARG A 7 36.22 -3.30 3.02
N GLN A 8 36.98 -3.96 2.17
CA GLN A 8 36.91 -3.80 0.72
C GLN A 8 36.21 -4.99 0.07
N ASP A 9 35.09 -5.46 0.63
CA ASP A 9 34.20 -6.42 -0.05
C ASP A 9 32.77 -6.50 0.50
N ARG A 10 32.12 -5.35 0.69
CA ARG A 10 30.65 -5.27 0.73
C ARG A 10 30.23 -3.96 0.08
N SER A 11 30.24 -3.90 -1.25
CA SER A 11 29.48 -2.87 -1.95
C SER A 11 28.02 -3.01 -1.51
N GLU A 12 27.57 -2.12 -0.63
CA GLU A 12 26.15 -2.05 -0.27
C GLU A 12 25.35 -1.96 -1.58
N PRO A 13 24.32 -2.82 -1.79
CA PRO A 13 23.51 -2.77 -3.00
C PRO A 13 23.04 -1.33 -3.24
N ALA A 14 23.10 -0.87 -4.49
CA ALA A 14 22.76 0.52 -4.82
C ALA A 14 21.37 0.93 -4.28
N GLU A 15 20.42 -0.02 -4.23
CA GLU A 15 19.08 0.14 -3.66
C GLU A 15 19.09 0.50 -2.17
N ASP A 16 19.94 -0.14 -1.36
CA ASP A 16 20.03 0.10 0.09
C ASP A 16 20.55 1.52 0.38
N LEU A 17 21.50 2.00 -0.43
CA LEU A 17 21.98 3.37 -0.36
C LEU A 17 20.86 4.38 -0.69
N TRP A 18 20.07 4.11 -1.73
CA TRP A 18 18.93 4.95 -2.08
C TRP A 18 17.87 4.99 -0.99
N VAL A 19 17.55 3.84 -0.39
CA VAL A 19 16.62 3.76 0.74
C VAL A 19 17.09 4.67 1.87
N ARG A 20 18.35 4.54 2.31
CA ARG A 20 18.93 5.37 3.37
C ARG A 20 18.89 6.86 3.02
N TYR A 21 19.20 7.20 1.76
CA TYR A 21 19.24 8.59 1.32
C TYR A 21 17.84 9.23 1.27
N ILE A 22 16.83 8.50 0.81
CA ILE A 22 15.43 8.93 0.82
C ILE A 22 14.97 9.14 2.27
N HIS A 23 15.25 8.18 3.16
CA HIS A 23 14.91 8.28 4.60
C HIS A 23 15.56 9.47 5.29
N LEU A 24 16.86 9.69 5.04
CA LEU A 24 17.59 10.79 5.63
C LEU A 24 17.01 12.13 5.17
N THR A 25 16.79 12.28 3.86
CA THR A 25 16.18 13.48 3.28
C THR A 25 14.79 13.75 3.87
N ALA A 26 13.96 12.70 3.98
CA ALA A 26 12.63 12.80 4.60
C ALA A 26 12.71 13.30 6.03
N ARG A 27 13.57 12.69 6.85
CA ARG A 27 13.74 13.05 8.26
C ARG A 27 14.24 14.47 8.42
N LEU A 28 15.20 14.90 7.60
CA LEU A 28 15.71 16.27 7.60
C LEU A 28 14.63 17.28 7.24
N TYR A 29 13.83 17.01 6.21
CA TYR A 29 12.67 17.86 5.89
C TYR A 29 11.67 17.91 7.06
N GLN A 30 11.27 16.76 7.59
CA GLN A 30 10.26 16.68 8.66
C GLN A 30 10.73 17.32 9.98
N THR A 31 12.03 17.30 10.27
CA THR A 31 12.58 17.89 11.51
C THR A 31 12.82 19.39 11.36
N THR A 32 13.26 19.84 10.18
CA THR A 32 13.71 21.24 9.99
C THR A 32 12.71 22.13 9.26
N GLY A 33 11.78 21.55 8.49
CA GLY A 33 10.86 22.28 7.61
C GLY A 33 11.54 22.96 6.41
N GLN A 34 12.84 22.79 6.20
CA GLN A 34 13.59 23.54 5.18
C GLN A 34 13.25 23.07 3.77
N GLY A 35 12.84 24.02 2.91
CA GLY A 35 12.40 23.78 1.53
C GLY A 35 13.41 23.04 0.66
N ARG A 36 14.73 23.25 0.86
CA ARG A 36 15.78 22.53 0.11
C ARG A 36 15.69 21.00 0.23
N TYR A 37 15.31 20.48 1.40
CA TYR A 37 15.17 19.02 1.57
C TYR A 37 13.90 18.52 0.89
N TRP A 38 12.85 19.35 0.81
CA TRP A 38 11.68 19.04 0.02
C TRP A 38 11.99 18.99 -1.47
N GLU A 39 12.77 19.93 -2.00
CA GLU A 39 13.21 19.93 -3.40
C GLU A 39 14.00 18.66 -3.75
N VAL A 40 14.93 18.26 -2.88
CA VAL A 40 15.66 16.99 -3.03
C VAL A 40 14.68 15.81 -2.99
N TYR A 41 13.72 15.81 -2.07
CA TYR A 41 12.73 14.73 -1.99
C TYR A 41 11.86 14.63 -3.26
N GLN A 42 11.46 15.78 -3.82
CA GLN A 42 10.73 15.83 -5.10
C GLN A 42 11.55 15.28 -6.26
N SER A 43 12.87 15.39 -6.22
CA SER A 43 13.75 14.79 -7.23
C SER A 43 13.64 13.25 -7.24
N PHE A 44 13.48 12.61 -6.07
CA PHE A 44 13.28 11.15 -5.99
C PHE A 44 11.97 10.73 -6.66
N LEU A 45 10.89 11.49 -6.48
CA LEU A 45 9.59 11.23 -7.14
C LEU A 45 9.65 11.38 -8.67
N ARG A 46 10.71 11.99 -9.21
CA ARG A 46 10.96 12.17 -10.64
C ARG A 46 12.18 11.38 -11.12
N ALA A 47 12.77 10.56 -10.27
CA ALA A 47 13.96 9.80 -10.62
C ALA A 47 13.66 8.87 -11.80
N PRO A 48 14.61 8.70 -12.75
CA PRO A 48 14.43 7.76 -13.86
C PRO A 48 14.32 6.32 -13.33
N ASP A 49 15.09 6.01 -12.29
CA ASP A 49 15.05 4.74 -11.59
C ASP A 49 13.68 4.52 -10.91
N ARG A 50 13.00 3.43 -11.30
CA ARG A 50 11.68 3.08 -10.78
C ARG A 50 11.71 2.70 -9.31
N PHE A 51 12.78 2.05 -8.84
CA PHE A 51 12.91 1.66 -7.44
C PHE A 51 12.94 2.90 -6.55
N VAL A 52 13.81 3.86 -6.89
CA VAL A 52 13.92 5.15 -6.17
C VAL A 52 12.56 5.87 -6.17
N ARG A 53 11.94 5.99 -7.33
CA ARG A 53 10.67 6.71 -7.52
C ARG A 53 9.52 6.07 -6.73
N TYR A 54 9.35 4.77 -6.85
CA TYR A 54 8.27 4.04 -6.17
C TYR A 54 8.51 4.01 -4.66
N TYR A 55 9.75 3.78 -4.22
CA TYR A 55 10.09 3.81 -2.81
C TYR A 55 9.79 5.16 -2.16
N ALA A 56 10.20 6.26 -2.82
CA ALA A 56 9.89 7.61 -2.36
C ALA A 56 8.37 7.85 -2.29
N ALA A 57 7.58 7.42 -3.28
CA ALA A 57 6.13 7.58 -3.24
C ALA A 57 5.49 6.79 -2.08
N PHE A 58 5.94 5.54 -1.85
CA PHE A 58 5.47 4.76 -0.70
C PHE A 58 5.86 5.41 0.62
N GLN A 59 7.11 5.85 0.78
CA GLN A 59 7.56 6.50 2.01
C GLN A 59 6.80 7.81 2.26
N LEU A 60 6.60 8.62 1.22
CA LEU A 60 5.83 9.86 1.27
C LEU A 60 4.40 9.64 1.74
N SER A 61 3.74 8.56 1.30
CA SER A 61 2.35 8.25 1.69
C SER A 61 2.12 8.05 3.20
N TYR A 62 3.20 7.90 3.99
CA TYR A 62 3.18 7.83 5.46
C TYR A 62 3.46 9.16 6.15
N TRP A 63 3.79 10.23 5.41
CA TRP A 63 4.11 11.51 6.04
C TRP A 63 2.88 12.10 6.75
N PRO A 64 3.07 12.79 7.88
CA PRO A 64 1.95 13.39 8.62
C PRO A 64 1.24 14.48 7.80
N ASP A 65 1.99 15.27 7.03
CA ASP A 65 1.48 16.37 6.21
C ASP A 65 0.62 15.87 5.03
N PRO A 66 -0.72 16.09 5.06
CA PRO A 66 -1.62 15.63 3.99
C PRO A 66 -1.38 16.34 2.66
N ALA A 67 -0.95 17.60 2.66
CA ALA A 67 -0.71 18.37 1.44
C ALA A 67 0.51 17.82 0.70
N ARG A 68 1.56 17.45 1.44
CA ARG A 68 2.77 16.82 0.87
C ARG A 68 2.52 15.39 0.41
N ARG A 69 1.73 14.62 1.16
CA ARG A 69 1.33 13.25 0.78
C ARG A 69 0.74 13.16 -0.63
N ARG A 70 -0.03 14.16 -1.05
CA ARG A 70 -0.66 14.20 -2.39
C ARG A 70 0.35 14.17 -3.55
N PHE A 71 1.60 14.56 -3.33
CA PHE A 71 2.65 14.45 -4.35
C PHE A 71 3.04 13.00 -4.67
N ALA A 72 2.66 12.02 -3.84
CA ALA A 72 2.84 10.61 -4.17
C ALA A 72 1.84 10.13 -5.24
N LEU A 73 0.68 10.77 -5.39
CA LEU A 73 -0.43 10.28 -6.23
C LEU A 73 -0.04 10.02 -7.69
N PRO A 74 0.72 10.89 -8.39
CA PRO A 74 1.12 10.61 -9.77
C PRO A 74 1.96 9.34 -9.92
N VAL A 75 2.87 9.09 -8.98
CA VAL A 75 3.70 7.88 -8.98
C VAL A 75 2.89 6.65 -8.61
N LEU A 76 1.98 6.76 -7.63
CA LEU A 76 1.07 5.65 -7.31
C LEU A 76 0.15 5.32 -8.49
N GLN A 77 -0.28 6.32 -9.25
CA GLN A 77 -1.09 6.13 -10.46
C GLN A 77 -0.27 5.38 -11.53
N GLU A 78 1.00 5.76 -11.70
CA GLU A 78 1.93 5.06 -12.58
C GLU A 78 2.03 3.57 -12.21
N ILE A 79 2.20 3.26 -10.93
CA ILE A 79 2.27 1.87 -10.45
C ILE A 79 0.98 1.11 -10.79
N LEU A 80 -0.18 1.67 -10.44
CA LEU A 80 -1.48 1.02 -10.65
C LEU A 80 -1.77 0.77 -12.14
N THR A 81 -1.29 1.65 -13.02
CA THR A 81 -1.50 1.54 -14.47
C THR A 81 -0.50 0.60 -15.14
N ARG A 82 0.80 0.76 -14.89
CA ARG A 82 1.87 0.09 -15.65
C ARG A 82 2.30 -1.25 -15.10
N GLU A 83 2.25 -1.43 -13.78
CA GLU A 83 2.81 -2.63 -13.16
C GLU A 83 1.84 -3.81 -13.23
N ALA A 84 2.40 -5.02 -13.25
CA ALA A 84 1.65 -6.27 -13.28
C ALA A 84 1.74 -7.07 -11.98
N ASP A 85 2.72 -6.78 -11.12
CA ASP A 85 2.90 -7.51 -9.85
C ASP A 85 1.73 -7.20 -8.88
N PRO A 86 0.92 -8.21 -8.51
CA PRO A 86 -0.20 -8.04 -7.59
C PRO A 86 0.22 -7.45 -6.23
N ASN A 87 1.43 -7.75 -5.75
CA ASN A 87 1.94 -7.20 -4.48
C ASN A 87 2.19 -5.70 -4.58
N LEU A 88 2.84 -5.28 -5.66
CA LEU A 88 3.15 -3.88 -5.91
C LEU A 88 1.88 -3.06 -6.12
N LEU A 89 0.90 -3.61 -6.85
CA LEU A 89 -0.42 -3.02 -7.05
C LEU A 89 -1.17 -2.86 -5.73
N ALA A 90 -1.20 -3.91 -4.90
CA ALA A 90 -1.84 -3.86 -3.58
C ALA A 90 -1.21 -2.82 -2.66
N ARG A 91 0.13 -2.76 -2.59
CA ARG A 91 0.84 -1.70 -1.85
C ARG A 91 0.46 -0.31 -2.35
N ALA A 92 0.34 -0.12 -3.67
CA ALA A 92 -0.06 1.16 -4.26
C ALA A 92 -1.52 1.51 -3.94
N GLN A 93 -2.45 0.55 -3.97
CA GLN A 93 -3.84 0.78 -3.55
C GLN A 93 -3.91 1.19 -2.07
N LEU A 94 -3.18 0.50 -1.19
CA LEU A 94 -3.13 0.84 0.24
C LEU A 94 -2.43 2.19 0.50
N ALA A 95 -1.39 2.52 -0.25
CA ALA A 95 -0.74 3.84 -0.17
C ALA A 95 -1.68 4.95 -0.65
N TRP A 96 -2.42 4.72 -1.74
CA TRP A 96 -3.40 5.67 -2.24
C TRP A 96 -4.51 5.89 -1.23
N LEU A 97 -5.05 4.82 -0.64
CA LEU A 97 -6.09 4.90 0.39
C LEU A 97 -5.68 5.82 1.54
N ARG A 98 -4.41 5.76 1.96
CA ARG A 98 -3.86 6.63 3.02
C ARG A 98 -3.80 8.10 2.61
N VAL A 99 -3.58 8.40 1.32
CA VAL A 99 -3.41 9.77 0.81
C VAL A 99 -4.73 10.40 0.39
N ALA A 100 -5.56 9.64 -0.32
CA ALA A 100 -6.82 10.09 -0.92
C ALA A 100 -7.86 8.95 -0.85
N PRO A 101 -8.45 8.71 0.34
CA PRO A 101 -9.28 7.53 0.60
C PRO A 101 -10.52 7.43 -0.28
N ARG A 102 -11.06 8.56 -0.75
CA ARG A 102 -12.29 8.63 -1.55
C ARG A 102 -12.07 8.47 -3.06
N SER A 103 -10.83 8.39 -3.52
CA SER A 103 -10.51 8.38 -4.96
C SER A 103 -9.55 7.26 -5.37
N VAL A 104 -9.52 6.16 -4.60
CA VAL A 104 -8.64 5.03 -4.92
C VAL A 104 -9.03 4.44 -6.28
N PRO A 105 -8.09 4.38 -7.24
CA PRO A 105 -8.36 3.78 -8.54
C PRO A 105 -8.66 2.29 -8.40
N GLU A 106 -9.71 1.83 -9.08
CA GLU A 106 -10.00 0.41 -9.18
C GLU A 106 -8.95 -0.27 -10.09
N VAL A 107 -8.28 -1.29 -9.56
CA VAL A 107 -7.40 -2.16 -10.34
C VAL A 107 -8.22 -3.31 -10.90
N ARG A 108 -8.11 -3.54 -12.21
CA ARG A 108 -8.89 -4.58 -12.89
C ARG A 108 -8.54 -6.00 -12.37
N PRO A 109 -9.52 -6.91 -12.28
CA PRO A 109 -9.34 -8.23 -11.69
C PRO A 109 -8.33 -9.12 -12.43
N GLU A 110 -8.09 -8.91 -13.73
CA GLU A 110 -7.16 -9.72 -14.53
C GLU A 110 -5.73 -9.61 -14.01
N LYS A 111 -5.37 -8.48 -13.37
CA LYS A 111 -4.06 -8.31 -12.73
C LYS A 111 -3.85 -9.23 -11.52
N PHE A 112 -4.89 -9.89 -11.02
CA PHE A 112 -4.84 -10.81 -9.87
C PHE A 112 -5.16 -12.26 -10.25
N GLN A 113 -5.39 -12.56 -11.54
CA GLN A 113 -5.81 -13.90 -11.99
C GLN A 113 -4.79 -15.00 -11.72
N ASN A 114 -3.50 -14.64 -11.65
CA ASN A 114 -2.41 -15.59 -11.40
C ASN A 114 -2.26 -15.93 -9.90
N LEU A 115 -3.06 -15.31 -9.02
CA LEU A 115 -3.08 -15.67 -7.60
C LEU A 115 -4.04 -16.83 -7.38
N GLN A 116 -3.70 -17.73 -6.44
CA GLN A 116 -4.66 -18.76 -6.02
C GLN A 116 -5.90 -18.14 -5.38
N ARG A 117 -5.71 -17.10 -4.55
CA ARG A 117 -6.77 -16.36 -3.86
C ARG A 117 -6.34 -14.92 -3.61
N TYR A 118 -7.30 -14.01 -3.58
CA TYR A 118 -7.12 -12.63 -3.12
C TYR A 118 -8.34 -12.16 -2.32
N VAL A 119 -8.18 -11.06 -1.59
CA VAL A 119 -9.28 -10.42 -0.85
C VAL A 119 -9.78 -9.22 -1.64
N LEU A 120 -11.08 -9.19 -1.90
CA LEU A 120 -11.79 -8.02 -2.39
C LEU A 120 -12.37 -7.27 -1.19
N ILE A 121 -12.00 -6.00 -1.06
CA ILE A 121 -12.49 -5.12 -0.01
C ILE A 121 -13.28 -4.02 -0.69
N GLN A 122 -14.56 -3.94 -0.38
CA GLN A 122 -15.45 -2.93 -0.89
C GLN A 122 -15.88 -2.02 0.25
N MET A 123 -15.65 -0.73 0.09
CA MET A 123 -16.09 0.29 1.04
C MET A 123 -16.97 1.28 0.30
N ARG A 124 -18.14 1.58 0.87
CA ARG A 124 -19.04 2.61 0.36
C ARG A 124 -19.33 3.63 1.44
N ASP A 125 -19.10 4.90 1.11
CA ASP A 125 -19.61 6.03 1.87
C ASP A 125 -21.09 6.22 1.48
N VAL A 126 -22.00 6.10 2.45
CA VAL A 126 -23.45 6.15 2.18
C VAL A 126 -23.90 7.59 1.92
N GLU A 127 -23.23 8.58 2.51
CA GLU A 127 -23.57 10.00 2.36
C GLU A 127 -23.13 10.52 0.98
N ASP A 128 -21.89 10.23 0.58
CA ASP A 128 -21.32 10.74 -0.68
C ASP A 128 -21.48 9.78 -1.86
N GLY A 129 -21.94 8.54 -1.60
CA GLY A 129 -22.07 7.48 -2.61
C GLY A 129 -20.74 6.91 -3.13
N ALA A 130 -19.60 7.43 -2.66
CA ALA A 130 -18.27 7.03 -3.09
C ALA A 130 -18.02 5.54 -2.80
N MET A 131 -17.61 4.78 -3.82
CA MET A 131 -17.28 3.36 -3.69
C MET A 131 -15.79 3.15 -3.95
N VAL A 132 -15.13 2.46 -3.04
CA VAL A 132 -13.73 2.07 -3.11
C VAL A 132 -13.65 0.55 -3.19
N ARG A 133 -12.88 0.04 -4.16
CA ARG A 133 -12.60 -1.40 -4.30
C ARG A 133 -11.10 -1.64 -4.26
N LEU A 134 -10.66 -2.41 -3.26
CA LEU A 134 -9.28 -2.84 -3.10
C LEU A 134 -9.19 -4.34 -3.40
N ARG A 135 -8.18 -4.75 -4.15
CA ARG A 135 -7.86 -6.15 -4.40
C ARG A 135 -6.49 -6.41 -3.81
N LEU A 136 -6.44 -7.25 -2.78
CA LEU A 136 -5.24 -7.48 -1.99
C LEU A 136 -4.86 -8.96 -2.02
N PRO A 137 -3.61 -9.33 -2.36
CA PRO A 137 -3.08 -10.64 -2.03
C PRO A 137 -3.26 -10.91 -0.53
N LEU A 138 -3.46 -12.18 -0.15
CA LEU A 138 -3.81 -12.57 1.23
C LEU A 138 -2.88 -11.95 2.28
N GLN A 139 -1.58 -11.95 2.05
CA GLN A 139 -0.57 -11.36 2.93
C GLN A 139 -0.79 -9.85 3.18
N TRP A 140 -1.21 -9.10 2.16
CA TRP A 140 -1.47 -7.68 2.28
C TRP A 140 -2.81 -7.41 2.96
N ALA A 141 -3.81 -8.26 2.72
CA ALA A 141 -5.09 -8.18 3.43
C ALA A 141 -4.91 -8.42 4.93
N VAL A 142 -4.17 -9.47 5.31
CA VAL A 142 -3.83 -9.77 6.72
C VAL A 142 -3.05 -8.62 7.34
N TRP A 143 -1.98 -8.15 6.67
CA TRP A 143 -1.20 -7.02 7.15
C TRP A 143 -2.07 -5.76 7.36
N TRP A 144 -2.96 -5.45 6.42
CA TRP A 144 -3.84 -4.30 6.51
C TRP A 144 -4.81 -4.41 7.67
N LEU A 145 -5.47 -5.57 7.84
CA LEU A 145 -6.36 -5.82 8.98
C LEU A 145 -5.64 -5.68 10.33
N GLN A 146 -4.36 -6.07 10.41
CA GLN A 146 -3.57 -5.98 11.62
C GLN A 146 -3.12 -4.54 11.94
N ASN A 147 -2.83 -3.73 10.92
CA ASN A 147 -2.12 -2.46 11.08
C ASN A 147 -2.98 -1.22 10.80
N ASP A 148 -4.19 -1.36 10.23
CA ASP A 148 -5.07 -0.22 9.97
C ASP A 148 -6.15 -0.07 11.06
N PRO A 149 -6.04 0.93 11.95
CA PRO A 149 -7.02 1.18 12.99
C PRO A 149 -8.30 1.85 12.48
N SER A 150 -8.34 2.33 11.23
CA SER A 150 -9.47 3.11 10.70
C SER A 150 -10.66 2.27 10.22
N LEU A 151 -10.51 0.95 10.25
CA LEU A 151 -11.58 0.02 9.91
C LEU A 151 -12.72 0.07 10.94
N PRO A 152 -13.99 0.14 10.50
CA PRO A 152 -15.16 0.18 11.39
C PRO A 152 -15.51 -1.23 11.92
N ILE A 153 -14.53 -1.95 12.45
CA ILE A 153 -14.70 -3.30 13.02
C ILE A 153 -13.97 -3.38 14.37
N ASP A 154 -14.59 -4.07 15.32
CA ASP A 154 -13.99 -4.35 16.62
C ASP A 154 -12.83 -5.36 16.52
N ALA A 155 -12.06 -5.49 17.60
CA ALA A 155 -10.88 -6.35 17.64
C ALA A 155 -11.21 -7.85 17.53
N GLU A 156 -12.36 -8.29 18.04
CA GLU A 156 -12.78 -9.69 17.98
C GLU A 156 -13.16 -10.07 16.55
N THR A 157 -13.96 -9.25 15.89
CA THR A 157 -14.35 -9.38 14.48
C THR A 157 -13.12 -9.38 13.57
N ARG A 158 -12.15 -8.49 13.85
CA ARG A 158 -10.86 -8.47 13.15
C ARG A 158 -10.08 -9.79 13.30
N ASN A 159 -9.97 -10.31 14.52
CA ASN A 159 -9.26 -11.56 14.77
C ASN A 159 -9.92 -12.76 14.08
N ARG A 160 -11.26 -12.83 14.12
CA ARG A 160 -12.03 -13.85 13.40
C ARG A 160 -11.79 -13.78 11.90
N LEU A 161 -11.78 -12.57 11.31
CA LEU A 161 -11.47 -12.39 9.90
C LEU A 161 -10.08 -12.89 9.53
N ILE A 162 -9.06 -12.52 10.31
CA ILE A 162 -7.68 -12.95 10.06
C ILE A 162 -7.57 -14.48 10.10
N GLN A 163 -8.25 -15.14 11.04
CA GLN A 163 -8.30 -16.60 11.11
C GLN A 163 -8.99 -17.21 9.89
N SER A 164 -10.12 -16.65 9.45
CA SER A 164 -10.85 -17.10 8.25
C SER A 164 -10.05 -16.96 6.96
N LEU A 165 -9.19 -15.94 6.85
CA LEU A 165 -8.29 -15.77 5.71
C LEU A 165 -7.23 -16.90 5.61
N GLY A 166 -6.92 -17.56 6.72
CA GLY A 166 -5.98 -18.69 6.78
C GLY A 166 -6.59 -20.06 6.43
N GLY A 167 -7.90 -20.14 6.19
CA GLY A 167 -8.60 -21.40 5.91
C GLY A 167 -8.19 -22.07 4.58
N PRO A 168 -8.52 -23.37 4.39
CA PRO A 168 -8.21 -24.13 3.18
C PRO A 168 -8.89 -23.52 1.93
N ALA A 169 -8.25 -23.68 0.76
CA ALA A 169 -8.68 -23.09 -0.51
C ALA A 169 -9.92 -23.75 -1.15
N SER A 170 -10.61 -24.64 -0.44
CA SER A 170 -11.78 -25.39 -0.92
C SER A 170 -13.09 -24.56 -0.92
N ALA A 171 -12.97 -23.25 -1.09
CA ALA A 171 -14.09 -22.31 -1.02
C ALA A 171 -14.68 -22.06 -2.44
N PRO A 172 -15.96 -21.63 -2.54
CA PRO A 172 -16.57 -21.19 -3.80
C PRO A 172 -15.77 -20.09 -4.52
N ASP A 173 -16.11 -19.81 -5.79
CA ASP A 173 -15.49 -18.76 -6.64
C ASP A 173 -15.30 -17.43 -5.88
N SER A 174 -16.24 -17.10 -5.00
CA SER A 174 -16.13 -16.03 -4.02
C SER A 174 -16.87 -16.36 -2.73
N GLN A 175 -16.33 -15.97 -1.59
CA GLN A 175 -16.96 -16.11 -0.28
C GLN A 175 -16.91 -14.78 0.48
N VAL A 176 -18.08 -14.22 0.83
CA VAL A 176 -18.18 -13.06 1.73
C VAL A 176 -17.82 -13.51 3.14
N LEU A 177 -16.81 -12.89 3.74
CA LEU A 177 -16.37 -13.17 5.10
C LEU A 177 -16.93 -12.19 6.12
N LEU A 178 -17.15 -10.95 5.71
CA LEU A 178 -17.71 -9.91 6.54
C LEU A 178 -18.54 -8.98 5.69
N GLU A 179 -19.72 -8.64 6.20
CA GLU A 179 -20.49 -7.51 5.75
C GLU A 179 -20.89 -6.67 6.97
N VAL A 180 -20.47 -5.41 6.99
CA VAL A 180 -20.84 -4.45 8.03
C VAL A 180 -21.54 -3.27 7.39
N ARG A 181 -22.71 -2.93 7.92
CA ARG A 181 -23.50 -1.79 7.49
C ARG A 181 -23.87 -0.94 8.68
N ASP A 182 -23.47 0.32 8.64
CA ASP A 182 -23.92 1.38 9.53
C ASP A 182 -24.66 2.45 8.71
N SER A 183 -25.37 3.34 9.39
CA SER A 183 -26.04 4.53 8.89
C SER A 183 -25.21 5.35 7.88
N LYS A 184 -23.87 5.37 8.03
CA LYS A 184 -22.96 6.18 7.20
C LYS A 184 -22.04 5.39 6.28
N LYS A 185 -21.79 4.10 6.56
CA LYS A 185 -20.77 3.32 5.86
C LYS A 185 -21.20 1.88 5.63
N TRP A 186 -20.78 1.33 4.50
CA TRP A 186 -20.87 -0.09 4.19
C TRP A 186 -19.49 -0.65 3.85
N LEU A 187 -19.18 -1.82 4.42
CA LEU A 187 -17.94 -2.55 4.23
C LEU A 187 -18.26 -4.01 3.91
N SER A 188 -17.79 -4.50 2.77
CA SER A 188 -17.77 -5.92 2.42
C SER A 188 -16.32 -6.40 2.28
N ILE A 189 -16.01 -7.55 2.88
CA ILE A 189 -14.73 -8.25 2.73
C ILE A 189 -15.01 -9.65 2.22
N GLU A 190 -14.43 -9.97 1.07
CA GLU A 190 -14.69 -11.19 0.33
C GLU A 190 -13.36 -11.86 -0.02
N ILE A 191 -13.26 -13.18 0.15
CA ILE A 191 -12.21 -13.97 -0.50
C ILE A 191 -12.69 -14.29 -1.91
N VAL A 192 -11.81 -14.10 -2.88
CA VAL A 192 -12.03 -14.47 -4.28
C VAL A 192 -11.00 -15.49 -4.70
N THR A 193 -11.46 -16.58 -5.32
CA THR A 193 -10.64 -17.60 -5.98
C THR A 193 -10.76 -17.34 -7.49
N PRO A 194 -9.74 -16.78 -8.16
CA PRO A 194 -9.84 -16.49 -9.58
C PRO A 194 -10.05 -17.78 -10.37
N ARG A 195 -10.92 -17.73 -11.38
CA ARG A 195 -11.02 -18.83 -12.34
C ARG A 195 -9.78 -18.82 -13.25
N PRO A 196 -9.21 -20.00 -13.56
CA PRO A 196 -8.09 -20.12 -14.49
C PRO A 196 -8.47 -19.71 -15.93
#